data_AF-A0AAW0JB86-F1
#
_entry.id   AF-A0AAW0JB86-F1
#
_cell.length_a   1.000
_cell.length_b   1.000
_cell.length_c   1.000
_cell.angle_alpha   90.00
_cell.angle_beta   90.00
_cell.angle_gamma   90.00
#
_symmetry.space_group_name_H-M   'P 1'
#
loop_
_entity.id
_entity.type
_entity.pdbx_description
1 polymer ?
#
loop_
_entity_poly.entity_id
_entity_poly.type
_entity_poly.pdbx_seq_one_letter_code
_entity_poly.pdbx_strand_id
1 'polypeptide(L)'
;MDLGFEGSKYTWSKHFENGVSIWEKLDRCLVNNSWFMKFGGSRVFHLSCNSSDHVRILVSLLGVNIPTWKFFFFDSNDRCGSQIPVVRKW
;
A
#
# COMPACT_ATOMS: atom_id res chain seq x y z
N MET A 1 0.22 9.40 9.73
CA MET A 1 1.16 8.38 10.25
C MET A 1 1.33 7.31 9.17
N ASP A 2 2.54 6.81 8.96
CA ASP A 2 2.80 5.65 8.08
C ASP A 2 2.62 4.38 8.92
N LEU A 3 1.84 3.41 8.44
CA LEU A 3 1.60 2.14 9.15
C LEU A 3 2.78 1.17 9.08
N GLY A 4 3.81 1.47 8.26
CA GLY A 4 4.83 0.50 7.91
C GLY A 4 4.30 -0.55 6.94
N PHE A 5 5.11 -1.58 6.68
CA PHE A 5 4.74 -2.70 5.82
C PHE A 5 5.59 -3.95 6.12
N GLU A 6 5.06 -5.11 5.75
CA GLU A 6 5.72 -6.39 5.71
C GLU A 6 5.90 -6.82 4.23
N GLY A 7 7.02 -7.46 3.89
CA GLY A 7 7.32 -7.90 2.52
C GLY A 7 8.36 -7.03 1.79
N SER A 8 8.25 -6.94 0.46
CA SER A 8 9.26 -6.29 -0.39
C SER A 8 9.49 -4.83 0.00
N LYS A 9 10.76 -4.42 0.12
CA LYS A 9 11.12 -3.01 0.39
C LYS A 9 10.73 -2.07 -0.74
N TYR A 10 10.71 -2.57 -1.97
CA TYR A 10 10.40 -1.82 -3.19
C TYR A 10 8.99 -2.15 -3.66
N THR A 11 8.29 -1.14 -4.13
CA THR A 11 6.91 -1.26 -4.60
C THR A 11 6.77 -1.03 -6.09
N TRP A 12 7.85 -0.61 -6.74
CA TRP A 12 7.97 -0.48 -8.18
C TRP A 12 9.33 -0.97 -8.66
N SER A 13 9.38 -1.53 -9.86
CA SER A 13 10.61 -1.90 -10.54
C SER A 13 10.49 -1.78 -12.05
N LYS A 14 11.55 -1.28 -12.69
CA LYS A 14 11.69 -1.28 -14.15
C LYS A 14 12.93 -2.05 -14.57
N HIS A 15 12.73 -2.99 -15.48
CA HIS A 15 13.78 -3.82 -16.05
C HIS A 15 14.09 -3.36 -17.47
N PHE A 16 15.37 -3.27 -17.80
CA PHE A 16 15.86 -2.90 -19.12
C PHE A 16 16.48 -4.13 -19.81
N GLU A 17 16.42 -4.17 -21.14
CA GLU A 17 16.93 -5.30 -21.94
C GLU A 17 18.45 -5.52 -21.76
N ASN A 18 19.19 -4.48 -21.39
CA ASN A 18 20.62 -4.55 -21.09
C ASN A 18 20.95 -5.18 -19.71
N GLY A 19 19.94 -5.72 -19.01
CA GLY A 19 20.09 -6.36 -17.70
C GLY A 19 20.10 -5.40 -16.51
N VAL A 20 20.05 -4.08 -16.74
CA VAL A 20 19.93 -3.10 -15.67
C VAL A 20 18.50 -3.10 -15.13
N SER A 21 18.35 -2.91 -13.82
CA SER A 21 17.04 -2.80 -13.17
C SER A 21 17.03 -1.66 -12.15
N ILE A 22 15.96 -0.87 -12.16
CA ILE A 22 15.70 0.17 -11.17
C ILE A 22 14.59 -0.32 -10.24
N TRP A 23 14.75 -0.08 -8.94
CA TRP A 23 13.79 -0.47 -7.91
C TRP A 23 13.51 0.71 -7.01
N GLU A 24 12.25 1.09 -6.85
CA GLU A 24 11.84 2.24 -6.04
C GLU A 24 10.69 1.88 -5.09
N LYS A 25 10.62 2.61 -3.97
CA LYS A 25 9.48 2.54 -3.05
C LYS A 25 8.61 3.76 -3.28
N LEU A 26 7.57 3.59 -4.09
CA LEU A 26 6.66 4.67 -4.51
C LEU A 26 5.34 4.68 -3.76
N ASP A 27 5.00 3.57 -3.10
CA ASP A 27 3.73 3.36 -2.44
C ASP A 27 3.89 3.37 -0.91
N ARG A 28 2.99 4.07 -0.21
CA ARG A 28 2.90 4.09 1.26
C ARG A 28 1.47 4.07 1.74
N CYS A 29 1.23 3.42 2.87
CA CYS A 29 -0.06 3.36 3.53
C CYS A 29 -0.10 4.40 4.66
N LEU A 30 -0.81 5.50 4.44
CA LEU A 30 -0.88 6.60 5.40
C LEU A 30 -2.24 6.58 6.09
N VAL A 31 -2.26 6.82 7.40
CA VAL A 31 -3.49 6.89 8.20
C VAL A 31 -3.49 8.09 9.11
N ASN A 32 -4.68 8.55 9.46
CA ASN A 32 -4.87 9.56 10.50
C ASN A 32 -5.00 8.90 11.89
N ASN A 33 -4.94 9.72 12.94
CA ASN A 33 -4.95 9.23 14.32
C ASN A 33 -6.27 8.53 14.67
N SER A 34 -7.40 9.07 14.21
CA SER A 34 -8.74 8.50 14.45
C SER A 34 -8.87 7.09 13.88
N TRP A 35 -8.32 6.85 12.68
CA TRP A 35 -8.28 5.54 12.05
C TRP A 35 -7.36 4.59 12.81
N PHE A 36 -6.16 5.04 13.18
CA PHE A 36 -5.21 4.22 13.94
C PHE A 36 -5.77 3.79 15.31
N MET A 37 -6.46 4.68 16.02
CA MET A 37 -7.12 4.35 17.28
C MET A 37 -8.21 3.28 17.11
N LYS A 38 -8.90 3.27 15.96
CA LYS A 38 -9.97 2.29 15.65
C LYS A 38 -9.41 0.95 15.17
N PHE A 39 -8.28 0.96 14.47
CA PHE A 39 -7.74 -0.20 13.77
C PHE A 39 -6.24 -0.42 14.06
N GLY A 40 -5.81 -0.17 15.29
CA GLY A 40 -4.38 -0.12 15.67
C GLY A 40 -3.61 -1.42 15.50
N GLY A 41 -4.30 -2.56 15.35
CA GLY A 41 -3.69 -3.86 15.05
C GLY A 41 -3.52 -4.15 13.55
N SER A 42 -3.82 -3.18 12.68
CA SER A 42 -3.77 -3.40 11.23
C SER A 42 -2.35 -3.56 10.72
N ARG A 43 -2.21 -4.37 9.68
CA ARG A 43 -0.93 -4.66 9.03
C ARG A 43 -1.01 -4.39 7.54
N VAL A 44 0.11 -3.99 6.97
CA VAL A 44 0.24 -3.71 5.54
C VAL A 44 1.22 -4.72 4.96
N PHE A 45 0.87 -5.37 3.85
CA PHE A 45 1.68 -6.36 3.17
C PHE A 45 1.96 -5.94 1.75
N HIS A 46 3.21 -6.03 1.33
CA HIS A 46 3.62 -5.92 -0.07
C HIS A 46 3.69 -7.31 -0.68
N LEU A 47 2.73 -7.59 -1.55
CA LEU A 47 2.61 -8.86 -2.27
C LEU A 47 3.33 -8.75 -3.61
N SER A 48 4.32 -9.62 -3.83
CA SER A 48 5.03 -9.71 -5.10
C SER A 48 4.07 -10.03 -6.24
N CYS A 49 4.30 -9.40 -7.40
CA CYS A 49 3.50 -9.60 -8.60
C CYS A 49 4.45 -9.65 -9.79
N ASN A 50 4.59 -10.83 -10.40
CA ASN A 50 5.49 -11.00 -11.56
C ASN A 50 4.93 -10.42 -12.87
N SER A 51 3.66 -9.98 -12.87
CA SER A 51 2.97 -9.49 -14.06
C SER A 51 2.76 -7.97 -14.05
N SER A 52 3.35 -7.23 -13.10
CA SER A 52 3.29 -5.78 -13.03
C SER A 52 4.63 -5.24 -12.56
N ASP A 53 5.00 -4.08 -13.06
CA ASP A 53 6.09 -3.27 -12.54
C ASP A 53 5.82 -2.74 -11.13
N HIS A 54 4.58 -2.78 -10.63
CA HIS A 54 4.21 -2.48 -9.25
C HIS A 54 3.89 -3.74 -8.43
N VAL A 55 4.27 -3.71 -7.15
CA VAL A 55 3.80 -4.69 -6.16
C VAL A 55 2.38 -4.34 -5.70
N ARG A 56 1.62 -5.35 -5.27
CA ARG A 56 0.28 -5.11 -4.70
C ARG A 56 0.42 -4.80 -3.20
N ILE A 57 -0.34 -3.82 -2.71
CA ILE A 57 -0.46 -3.53 -1.28
C ILE A 57 -1.75 -4.13 -0.76
N LEU A 58 -1.65 -4.93 0.30
CA LEU A 58 -2.79 -5.46 1.05
C LEU A 58 -2.79 -4.86 2.45
N VAL A 59 -3.93 -4.35 2.91
CA VAL A 59 -4.11 -3.95 4.32
C VAL A 59 -5.04 -4.94 5.00
N SER A 60 -4.54 -5.57 6.06
CA SER A 60 -5.28 -6.51 6.89
C SER A 60 -5.70 -5.83 8.18
N LEU A 61 -7.00 -5.78 8.44
CA LEU A 61 -7.56 -5.22 9.67
C LEU A 61 -7.72 -6.33 10.70
N LEU A 62 -7.10 -6.19 11.87
CA LEU A 62 -7.26 -7.14 12.96
C LEU A 62 -8.73 -7.15 13.42
N GLY A 63 -9.37 -8.33 13.47
CA GLY A 63 -10.74 -8.48 13.96
C GLY A 63 -11.85 -8.17 12.94
N VAL A 64 -11.51 -7.87 11.68
CA VAL A 64 -12.48 -7.71 10.59
C VAL A 64 -12.14 -8.70 9.48
N ASN A 65 -13.03 -9.67 9.23
CA ASN A 65 -12.86 -10.72 8.21
C ASN A 65 -13.15 -10.20 6.79
N ILE A 66 -12.63 -9.01 6.46
CA ILE A 66 -12.81 -8.39 5.14
C ILE A 66 -11.41 -8.10 4.61
N PRO A 67 -10.83 -8.95 3.75
CA PRO A 67 -9.64 -8.61 3.02
C PRO A 67 -10.00 -7.48 2.05
N THR A 68 -9.63 -6.25 2.37
CA THR A 68 -9.89 -5.12 1.47
C THR A 68 -8.86 -5.13 0.34
N TRP A 69 -9.17 -5.81 -0.75
CA TRP A 69 -8.38 -5.84 -2.00
C TRP A 69 -8.56 -4.55 -2.83
N LYS A 70 -8.52 -3.39 -2.19
CA LYS A 70 -8.75 -2.14 -2.90
C LYS A 70 -7.43 -1.48 -3.25
N PHE A 71 -7.16 -1.40 -4.55
CA PHE A 71 -6.18 -0.49 -5.11
C PHE A 71 -6.70 0.93 -4.92
N PHE A 72 -6.29 1.60 -3.85
CA PHE A 72 -6.72 2.97 -3.61
C PHE A 72 -5.85 3.94 -4.41
N PHE A 73 -6.51 4.77 -5.22
CA PHE A 73 -5.95 5.99 -5.77
C PHE A 73 -6.44 7.14 -4.88
N PHE A 74 -5.51 7.97 -4.39
CA PHE A 74 -5.89 9.19 -3.69
C PHE A 74 -6.38 10.23 -4.71
N ASP A 75 -7.69 10.45 -4.76
CA ASP A 75 -8.25 11.75 -5.17
C ASP A 75 -8.50 12.54 -3.88
N SER A 76 -8.00 13.77 -3.84
CA SER A 76 -8.02 14.73 -2.72
C SER A 76 -9.40 15.07 -2.13
N ASN A 77 -10.50 14.46 -2.61
CA ASN A 77 -11.86 14.82 -2.24
C ASN A 77 -12.66 13.74 -1.48
N ASP A 78 -12.09 12.57 -1.20
CA ASP A 78 -12.86 11.51 -0.51
C ASP A 78 -12.91 11.73 1.02
N ARG A 79 -14.06 12.23 1.50
CA ARG A 79 -14.35 12.49 2.93
C ARG A 79 -14.90 11.27 3.67
N CYS A 80 -14.96 10.10 3.04
CA CYS A 80 -15.49 8.92 3.71
C CYS A 80 -14.44 8.29 4.63
N GLY A 81 -14.55 8.54 5.95
CA GLY A 81 -13.65 8.03 7.00
C GLY A 81 -13.61 6.50 7.21
N SER A 82 -14.06 5.72 6.22
CA SER A 82 -13.96 4.27 6.17
C SER A 82 -12.80 3.77 5.29
N GLN A 83 -12.08 4.66 4.60
CA GLN A 83 -11.04 4.29 3.64
C GLN A 83 -9.63 4.63 4.14
N ILE A 84 -8.64 3.83 3.71
CA ILE A 84 -7.23 4.03 4.01
C ILE A 84 -6.57 4.66 2.78
N PRO A 85 -6.01 5.88 2.88
CA PRO A 85 -5.31 6.46 1.75
C PRO A 85 -3.98 5.73 1.51
N VAL A 86 -3.87 5.13 0.33
CA VAL A 86 -2.59 4.68 -0.23
C VAL A 86 -2.07 5.79 -1.12
N VAL A 87 -0.90 6.33 -0.79
CA VAL A 87 -0.25 7.36 -1.59
C VAL A 87 0.71 6.67 -2.55
N ARG A 88 0.45 6.86 -3.85
CA ARG A 88 1.35 6.46 -4.94
C ARG A 88 1.99 7.70 -5.52
N LYS A 89 3.32 7.73 -5.56
CA LYS A 89 4.06 8.77 -6.28
C LYS A 89 4.25 8.30 -7.72
N TRP A 90 3.69 9.05 -8.68
CA TRP A 90 3.97 8.89 -10.11
C TRP A 90 5.30 9.54 -10.48
#